data_AF-A0A1U7SE93-F1
#
_entry.id   AF-A0A1U7SE93-F1
#
_cell.length_a   1.000
_cell.length_b   1.000
_cell.length_c   1.000
_cell.angle_alpha   90.00
_cell.angle_beta   90.00
_cell.angle_gamma   90.00
#
_symmetry.space_group_name_H-M   'P 1'
#
loop_
_entity.id
_entity.type
_entity.pdbx_description
1 polymer ?
#
loop_
_entity_poly.entity_id
_entity_poly.type
_entity_poly.pdbx_seq_one_letter_code
_entity_poly.pdbx_strand_id
1 'polypeptide(L)'
;MDMGNQHPSMSRLQEIQKEVKSIEQQVLGFSGLSEDKNYKKLERMLTKQLFEIDSVDTEGKGDIQQARKRAAQETERLLKELEQNANHPHRIEIQNIFKEAQSLVREKIVPFYSGGNCVTDEFEEGIQDIILRLTHVKTGGKISLRKARYHTLTKICAVQEIIEDCTKRQPSLPLSEDAHPSVAKINSVMCEVNKARGTLIALLMGVDNSETCRHLSCVLSGLMADLDALDVCEALEKRKLFACEEHPSHKAVWNVLGNLSEIQGEVLSFDGNRTDKNYIRLEELLTKQLLALDAVDPQGEERCKAARKQAVKLAQNILSYLDLKSDEWEY
;
A
#
# COMPACT_ATOMS: atom_id res chain seq x y z
N MET A 1 -15.81 51.09 31.88
CA MET A 1 -15.05 49.97 31.29
C MET A 1 -15.12 50.19 29.79
N ASP A 2 -14.06 50.80 29.24
CA ASP A 2 -14.02 51.25 27.86
C ASP A 2 -13.80 50.02 26.95
N MET A 3 -14.88 49.51 26.34
CA MET A 3 -14.81 48.51 25.28
C MET A 3 -14.32 49.22 24.02
N GLY A 4 -13.03 49.55 24.00
CA GLY A 4 -12.40 50.29 22.91
C GLY A 4 -12.57 49.55 21.59
N ASN A 5 -13.20 50.21 20.62
CA ASN A 5 -13.32 49.75 19.24
C ASN A 5 -11.92 49.44 18.69
N GLN A 6 -11.63 48.16 18.47
CA GLN A 6 -10.35 47.73 17.93
C GLN A 6 -10.21 48.23 16.48
N HIS A 7 -9.07 48.85 16.16
CA HIS A 7 -8.81 49.44 14.84
C HIS A 7 -8.99 48.40 13.72
N PRO A 8 -9.69 48.70 12.61
CA PRO A 8 -9.90 47.75 11.51
C PRO A 8 -8.60 47.13 10.99
N SER A 9 -7.56 47.95 10.76
CA SER A 9 -6.22 47.47 10.37
C SER A 9 -5.58 46.54 11.40
N MET A 10 -5.78 46.78 12.71
CA MET A 10 -5.27 45.89 13.76
C MET A 10 -6.00 44.55 13.77
N SER A 11 -7.32 44.57 13.59
CA SER A 11 -8.13 43.36 13.48
C SER A 11 -7.70 42.54 12.26
N ARG A 12 -7.49 43.19 11.11
CA ARG A 12 -7.00 42.54 9.88
C ARG A 12 -5.62 41.91 10.07
N LEU A 13 -4.67 42.62 10.71
CA LEU A 13 -3.35 42.06 11.01
C LEU A 13 -3.42 40.86 11.94
N GLN A 14 -4.34 40.84 12.89
CA GLN A 14 -4.54 39.67 13.78
C GLN A 14 -5.13 38.47 13.04
N GLU A 15 -6.04 38.67 12.09
CA GLU A 15 -6.54 37.61 11.21
C GLU A 15 -5.41 37.01 10.40
N ILE A 16 -4.62 37.85 9.72
CA ILE A 16 -3.46 37.40 8.95
C ILE A 16 -2.47 36.63 9.84
N GLN A 17 -2.18 37.13 11.05
CA GLN A 17 -1.31 36.42 11.99
C GLN A 17 -1.84 35.04 12.40
N LYS A 18 -3.17 34.85 12.51
CA LYS A 18 -3.77 33.52 12.75
C LYS A 18 -3.53 32.59 11.57
N GLU A 19 -3.71 33.08 10.34
CA GLU A 19 -3.42 32.32 9.12
C GLU A 19 -1.94 31.94 9.01
N VAL A 20 -1.04 32.91 9.22
CA VAL A 20 0.42 32.70 9.24
C VAL A 20 0.81 31.63 10.26
N LYS A 21 0.22 31.66 11.46
CA LYS A 21 0.47 30.63 12.49
C LYS A 21 -0.01 29.24 12.08
N SER A 22 -1.10 29.13 11.31
CA SER A 22 -1.53 27.85 10.75
C SER A 22 -0.58 27.35 9.66
N ILE A 23 0.07 28.25 8.93
CA ILE A 23 1.07 27.91 7.90
C ILE A 23 2.40 27.53 8.55
N GLU A 24 2.80 28.21 9.63
CA GLU A 24 3.99 27.90 10.43
C GLU A 24 4.06 26.41 10.81
N GLN A 25 2.96 25.84 11.31
CA GLN A 25 2.91 24.41 11.65
C GLN A 25 3.19 23.50 10.44
N GLN A 26 2.74 23.90 9.25
CA GLN A 26 3.01 23.15 8.03
C GLN A 26 4.47 23.30 7.57
N VAL A 27 5.05 24.50 7.71
CA VAL A 27 6.47 24.77 7.40
C VAL A 27 7.40 24.00 8.33
N LEU A 28 7.15 24.02 9.64
CA LEU A 28 7.89 23.25 10.64
C LEU A 28 7.77 21.74 10.39
N GLY A 29 6.62 21.32 9.87
CA GLY A 29 6.34 19.93 9.52
C GLY A 29 6.91 19.49 8.17
N PHE A 30 7.37 20.42 7.32
CA PHE A 30 7.77 20.18 5.94
C PHE A 30 9.11 19.45 5.87
N SER A 31 9.14 18.36 5.09
CA SER A 31 10.34 17.53 4.86
C SER A 31 10.60 17.24 3.38
N GLY A 32 9.97 18.02 2.50
CA GLY A 32 10.09 17.88 1.05
C GLY A 32 11.30 18.60 0.45
N LEU A 33 11.35 18.65 -0.87
CA LEU A 33 12.30 19.44 -1.67
C LEU A 33 11.60 20.68 -2.26
N SER A 34 12.40 21.60 -2.82
CA SER A 34 11.91 22.82 -3.47
C SER A 34 11.03 22.53 -4.70
N GLU A 35 11.25 21.40 -5.36
CA GLU A 35 10.44 20.99 -6.52
C GLU A 35 9.07 20.41 -6.15
N ASP A 36 8.85 20.07 -4.88
CA ASP A 36 7.62 19.42 -4.44
C ASP A 36 6.41 20.36 -4.57
N LYS A 37 5.28 19.82 -5.01
CA LYS A 37 4.01 20.59 -5.10
C LYS A 37 3.62 21.24 -3.77
N ASN A 38 3.91 20.57 -2.66
CA ASN A 38 3.64 21.06 -1.31
C ASN A 38 4.53 22.26 -0.94
N TYR A 39 5.80 22.27 -1.35
CA TYR A 39 6.67 23.44 -1.20
C TYR A 39 6.07 24.64 -1.93
N LYS A 40 5.79 24.47 -3.23
CA LYS A 40 5.21 25.51 -4.10
C LYS A 40 3.85 26.01 -3.58
N LYS A 41 3.08 25.17 -2.88
CA LYS A 41 1.84 25.56 -2.22
C LYS A 41 2.10 26.43 -0.99
N LEU A 42 2.99 26.00 -0.09
CA LEU A 42 3.32 26.74 1.14
C LEU A 42 3.97 28.09 0.83
N GLU A 43 4.90 28.11 -0.13
CA GLU A 43 5.54 29.34 -0.62
C GLU A 43 4.50 30.34 -1.13
N ARG A 44 3.58 29.91 -2.02
CA ARG A 44 2.49 30.77 -2.50
C ARG A 44 1.59 31.28 -1.38
N MET A 45 1.29 30.45 -0.38
CA MET A 45 0.47 30.86 0.76
C MET A 45 1.18 31.94 1.58
N LEU A 46 2.46 31.77 1.91
CA LEU A 46 3.25 32.76 2.67
C LEU A 46 3.44 34.05 1.89
N THR A 47 3.78 33.97 0.60
CA THR A 47 3.92 35.15 -0.27
C THR A 47 2.60 35.91 -0.38
N LYS A 48 1.46 35.21 -0.45
CA LYS A 48 0.15 35.87 -0.37
C LYS A 48 -0.04 36.62 0.94
N GLN A 49 0.31 36.02 2.08
CA GLN A 49 0.21 36.71 3.38
C GLN A 49 1.10 37.96 3.44
N LEU A 50 2.31 37.93 2.86
CA LEU A 50 3.16 39.13 2.77
C LEU A 50 2.48 40.27 2.01
N PHE A 51 1.90 39.99 0.84
CA PHE A 51 1.17 41.01 0.08
C PHE A 51 -0.03 41.57 0.86
N GLU A 52 -0.77 40.72 1.56
CA GLU A 52 -1.88 41.15 2.41
C GLU A 52 -1.39 42.06 3.55
N ILE A 53 -0.27 41.72 4.21
CA ILE A 53 0.35 42.53 5.27
C ILE A 53 0.79 43.90 4.74
N ASP A 54 1.44 43.94 3.57
CA ASP A 54 1.91 45.18 2.94
C ASP A 54 0.76 46.09 2.51
N SER A 55 -0.40 45.52 2.15
CA SER A 55 -1.60 46.27 1.78
C SER A 55 -2.31 46.96 2.97
N VAL A 56 -1.96 46.60 4.21
CA VAL A 56 -2.59 47.18 5.40
C VAL A 56 -2.15 48.64 5.58
N ASP A 57 -3.12 49.55 5.48
CA ASP A 57 -2.93 50.95 5.84
C ASP A 57 -2.76 51.10 7.35
N THR A 58 -1.69 51.81 7.72
CA THR A 58 -1.31 52.07 9.11
C THR A 58 -1.75 53.45 9.58
N GLU A 59 -2.17 54.34 8.68
CA GLU A 59 -2.58 55.72 9.01
C GLU A 59 -1.54 56.49 9.84
N GLY A 60 -0.25 56.12 9.76
CA GLY A 60 0.81 56.68 10.58
C GLY A 60 0.79 56.26 12.07
N LYS A 61 -0.12 55.37 12.48
CA LYS A 61 -0.24 54.87 13.86
C LYS A 61 0.91 53.90 14.17
N GLY A 62 1.77 54.28 15.12
CA GLY A 62 3.01 53.57 15.41
C GLY A 62 2.81 52.12 15.91
N ASP A 63 1.74 51.86 16.66
CA ASP A 63 1.35 50.52 17.11
C ASP A 63 0.99 49.60 15.93
N ILE A 64 0.21 50.11 14.96
CA ILE A 64 -0.18 49.37 13.75
C ILE A 64 1.02 49.14 12.85
N GLN A 65 1.89 50.14 12.68
CA GLN A 65 3.15 50.00 11.95
C GLN A 65 4.05 48.93 12.55
N GLN A 66 4.15 48.90 13.88
CA GLN A 66 4.94 47.89 14.58
C GLN A 66 4.32 46.49 14.45
N ALA A 67 2.99 46.37 14.51
CA ALA A 67 2.29 45.10 14.31
C ALA A 67 2.47 44.57 12.88
N ARG A 68 2.35 45.44 11.87
CA ARG A 68 2.60 45.12 10.45
C ARG A 68 4.03 44.65 10.24
N LYS A 69 5.01 45.40 10.76
CA LYS A 69 6.43 45.03 10.68
C LYS A 69 6.71 43.68 11.32
N ARG A 70 6.15 43.39 12.50
CA ARG A 70 6.28 42.10 13.17
C ARG A 70 5.67 40.96 12.34
N ALA A 71 4.49 41.16 11.77
CA ALA A 71 3.82 40.16 10.93
C ALA A 71 4.63 39.86 9.64
N ALA A 72 5.15 40.89 8.99
CA ALA A 72 5.99 40.73 7.79
C ALA A 72 7.28 39.97 8.12
N GLN A 73 7.99 40.38 9.18
CA GLN A 73 9.23 39.72 9.62
C GLN A 73 9.01 38.24 9.96
N GLU A 74 7.89 37.92 10.61
CA GLU A 74 7.52 36.55 10.93
C GLU A 74 7.26 35.72 9.66
N THR A 75 6.50 36.26 8.70
CA THR A 75 6.19 35.58 7.45
C THR A 75 7.43 35.37 6.58
N GLU A 76 8.32 36.37 6.50
CA GLU A 76 9.61 36.26 5.82
C GLU A 76 10.53 35.22 6.48
N ARG A 77 10.53 35.15 7.81
CA ARG A 77 11.26 34.12 8.56
C ARG A 77 10.79 32.73 8.17
N LEU A 78 9.48 32.51 8.07
CA LEU A 78 8.91 31.22 7.66
C LEU A 78 9.26 30.86 6.21
N LEU A 79 9.28 31.83 5.28
CA LEU A 79 9.74 31.59 3.90
C LEU A 79 11.21 31.12 3.88
N LYS A 80 12.08 31.81 4.62
CA LYS A 80 13.49 31.41 4.76
C LYS A 80 13.64 30.02 5.37
N GLU A 81 12.84 29.70 6.39
CA GLU A 81 12.87 28.38 7.02
C GLU A 81 12.39 27.28 6.06
N LEU A 82 11.33 27.53 5.29
CA LEU A 82 10.83 26.63 4.26
C LEU A 82 11.91 26.33 3.21
N GLU A 83 12.57 27.38 2.70
CA GLU A 83 13.66 27.29 1.73
C GLU A 83 14.86 26.51 2.31
N GLN A 84 15.27 26.82 3.54
CA GLN A 84 16.36 26.12 4.22
C GLN A 84 16.05 24.64 4.47
N ASN A 85 14.80 24.30 4.79
CA ASN A 85 14.37 22.91 4.95
C ASN A 85 14.41 22.15 3.62
N ALA A 86 14.00 22.79 2.53
CA ALA A 86 13.97 22.20 1.20
C ALA A 86 15.37 22.00 0.60
N ASN A 87 16.28 22.95 0.83
CA ASN A 87 17.61 22.99 0.20
C ASN A 87 18.75 22.57 1.15
N HIS A 88 18.43 21.99 2.31
CA HIS A 88 19.45 21.58 3.27
C HIS A 88 20.42 20.55 2.67
N PRO A 89 21.75 20.66 2.88
CA PRO A 89 22.72 19.68 2.35
C PRO A 89 22.38 18.23 2.69
N HIS A 90 22.10 17.93 3.97
CA HIS A 90 21.65 16.59 4.39
C HIS A 90 20.28 16.17 3.82
N ARG A 91 19.39 17.12 3.46
CA ARG A 91 18.12 16.77 2.79
C ARG A 91 18.37 16.32 1.36
N ILE A 92 19.29 16.99 0.67
CA ILE A 92 19.74 16.64 -0.68
C ILE A 92 20.50 15.30 -0.64
N GLU A 93 21.36 15.08 0.36
CA GLU A 93 22.05 13.81 0.60
C GLU A 93 21.06 12.65 0.77
N ILE A 94 20.04 12.80 1.63
CA ILE A 94 18.96 11.80 1.78
C ILE A 94 18.27 11.52 0.44
N GLN A 95 18.02 12.55 -0.37
CA GLN A 95 17.40 12.37 -1.67
C GLN A 95 18.31 11.61 -2.63
N ASN A 96 19.60 11.90 -2.65
CA ASN A 96 20.56 11.26 -3.53
C ASN A 96 20.71 9.77 -3.17
N ILE A 97 20.82 9.45 -1.88
CA ILE A 97 20.82 8.07 -1.39
C ILE A 97 19.52 7.36 -1.82
N PHE A 98 18.36 8.01 -1.72
CA PHE A 98 17.11 7.42 -2.19
C PHE A 98 17.09 7.19 -3.71
N LYS A 99 17.64 8.11 -4.50
CA LYS A 99 17.76 7.94 -5.97
C LYS A 99 18.70 6.79 -6.34
N GLU A 100 19.80 6.61 -5.60
CA GLU A 100 20.68 5.45 -5.75
C GLU A 100 19.91 4.15 -5.48
N ALA A 101 19.12 4.10 -4.41
CA ALA A 101 18.26 2.97 -4.10
C ALA A 101 17.25 2.68 -5.22
N GLN A 102 16.62 3.73 -5.77
CA GLN A 102 15.73 3.61 -6.92
C GLN A 102 16.46 3.05 -8.15
N SER A 103 17.71 3.47 -8.40
CA SER A 103 18.51 2.98 -9.52
C SER A 103 18.88 1.50 -9.35
N LEU A 104 19.35 1.12 -8.16
CA LEU A 104 19.68 -0.26 -7.82
C LEU A 104 18.44 -1.16 -8.02
N VAL A 105 17.30 -0.73 -7.52
CA VAL A 105 16.03 -1.46 -7.67
C VAL A 105 15.65 -1.59 -9.14
N ARG A 106 15.71 -0.52 -9.95
CA ARG A 106 15.40 -0.60 -11.39
C ARG A 106 16.26 -1.63 -12.12
N GLU A 107 17.53 -1.74 -11.77
CA GLU A 107 18.45 -2.71 -12.37
C GLU A 107 18.12 -4.14 -11.90
N LYS A 108 17.97 -4.34 -10.59
CA LYS A 108 17.89 -5.67 -9.98
C LYS A 108 16.49 -6.29 -10.02
N ILE A 109 15.42 -5.54 -10.32
CA ILE A 109 14.06 -6.10 -10.47
C ILE A 109 13.81 -6.80 -11.82
N VAL A 110 14.63 -6.56 -12.84
CA VAL A 110 14.41 -7.10 -14.19
C VAL A 110 14.18 -8.61 -14.20
N PRO A 111 14.97 -9.44 -13.50
CA PRO A 111 14.78 -10.89 -13.58
C PRO A 111 13.57 -11.41 -12.78
N PHE A 112 12.93 -10.58 -11.93
CA PHE A 112 11.63 -10.92 -11.33
C PHE A 112 10.53 -11.02 -12.40
N TYR A 113 10.60 -10.21 -13.47
CA TYR A 113 9.62 -10.24 -14.56
C TYR A 113 9.73 -11.48 -15.44
N SER A 114 10.92 -12.10 -15.45
CA SER A 114 11.13 -13.41 -16.07
C SER A 114 10.59 -14.56 -15.21
N GLY A 115 10.07 -14.28 -14.01
CA GLY A 115 9.48 -15.26 -13.11
C GLY A 115 10.48 -16.09 -12.30
N GLY A 116 11.77 -15.82 -12.45
CA GLY A 116 12.82 -16.44 -11.63
C GLY A 116 12.82 -15.92 -10.19
N ASN A 117 13.23 -16.77 -9.24
CA ASN A 117 13.64 -16.28 -7.92
C ASN A 117 15.06 -15.75 -8.05
N CYS A 118 15.25 -14.44 -7.93
CA CYS A 118 16.57 -13.85 -8.12
C CYS A 118 16.73 -12.60 -7.26
N VAL A 119 16.51 -12.77 -5.96
CA VAL A 119 17.27 -11.95 -5.02
C VAL A 119 18.72 -12.40 -5.13
N THR A 120 19.60 -11.52 -5.59
CA THR A 120 21.04 -11.76 -5.64
C THR A 120 21.70 -11.21 -4.39
N ASP A 121 22.81 -11.81 -3.94
CA ASP A 121 23.59 -11.32 -2.81
C ASP A 121 23.98 -9.84 -3.01
N GLU A 122 24.36 -9.47 -4.24
CA GLU A 122 24.65 -8.07 -4.62
C GLU A 122 23.46 -7.11 -4.38
N PHE A 123 22.22 -7.58 -4.58
CA PHE A 123 21.04 -6.75 -4.38
C PHE A 123 20.76 -6.57 -2.90
N GLU A 124 20.86 -7.64 -2.11
CA GLU A 124 20.73 -7.59 -0.66
C GLU A 124 21.81 -6.71 -0.03
N GLU A 125 23.08 -6.94 -0.34
CA GLU A 125 24.21 -6.14 0.14
C GLU A 125 24.09 -4.67 -0.25
N GLY A 126 23.68 -4.38 -1.49
CA GLY A 126 23.46 -3.02 -1.96
C GLY A 126 22.37 -2.28 -1.17
N ILE A 127 21.25 -2.94 -0.87
CA ILE A 127 20.18 -2.37 -0.05
C ILE A 127 20.66 -2.16 1.40
N GLN A 128 21.41 -3.11 1.97
CA GLN A 128 21.97 -2.98 3.32
C GLN A 128 22.97 -1.81 3.43
N ASP A 129 23.86 -1.63 2.44
CA ASP A 129 24.78 -0.48 2.37
C ASP A 129 24.02 0.86 2.31
N ILE A 130 22.98 0.95 1.48
CA ILE A 130 22.13 2.13 1.36
C ILE A 130 21.48 2.47 2.72
N ILE A 131 20.92 1.47 3.41
CA ILE A 131 20.32 1.65 4.74
C ILE A 131 21.38 2.14 5.73
N LEU A 132 22.56 1.53 5.73
CA LEU A 132 23.67 1.93 6.58
C LEU A 132 24.02 3.40 6.34
N ARG A 133 24.28 3.80 5.10
CA ARG A 133 24.60 5.21 4.77
C ARG A 133 23.48 6.16 5.18
N LEU A 134 22.22 5.79 4.94
CA LEU A 134 21.07 6.61 5.27
C LEU A 134 20.93 6.84 6.78
N THR A 135 21.20 5.82 7.61
CA THR A 135 21.16 5.95 9.08
C THR A 135 22.24 6.89 9.61
N HIS A 136 23.39 6.99 8.92
CA HIS A 136 24.52 7.84 9.29
C HIS A 136 24.32 9.32 8.91
N VAL A 137 23.35 9.65 8.05
CA VAL A 137 23.07 11.05 7.71
C VAL A 137 22.66 11.82 8.97
N LYS A 138 23.44 12.86 9.31
CA LYS A 138 23.21 13.67 10.51
C LYS A 138 21.98 14.55 10.33
N THR A 139 21.08 14.51 11.32
CA THR A 139 19.86 15.34 11.33
C THR A 139 19.99 16.61 12.16
N GLY A 140 21.03 16.72 13.00
CA GLY A 140 21.30 17.92 13.81
C GLY A 140 20.12 18.37 14.70
N GLY A 141 19.24 17.45 15.11
CA GLY A 141 18.03 17.74 15.87
C GLY A 141 16.85 18.28 15.04
N LYS A 142 17.05 18.63 13.76
CA LYS A 142 16.00 19.17 12.88
C LYS A 142 14.91 18.12 12.64
N ILE A 143 13.66 18.51 12.87
CA ILE A 143 12.49 17.62 12.71
C ILE A 143 12.30 17.27 11.23
N SER A 144 12.42 18.24 10.33
CA SER A 144 12.33 18.07 8.88
C SER A 144 13.27 16.98 8.35
N LEU A 145 14.54 17.02 8.76
CA LEU A 145 15.55 16.01 8.39
C LEU A 145 15.26 14.63 8.99
N ARG A 146 14.83 14.57 10.25
CA ARG A 146 14.43 13.30 10.88
C ARG A 146 13.26 12.65 10.13
N LYS A 147 12.23 13.43 9.77
CA LYS A 147 11.09 12.96 8.98
C LYS A 147 11.51 12.47 7.60
N ALA A 148 12.33 13.26 6.88
CA ALA A 148 12.83 12.87 5.56
C ALA A 148 13.59 11.55 5.61
N ARG A 149 14.54 11.42 6.56
CA ARG A 149 15.32 10.18 6.75
C ARG A 149 14.43 8.99 7.10
N TYR A 150 13.48 9.17 8.03
CA TYR A 150 12.56 8.12 8.45
C TYR A 150 11.66 7.64 7.31
N HIS A 151 11.08 8.57 6.53
CA HIS A 151 10.23 8.23 5.39
C HIS A 151 10.99 7.43 4.33
N THR A 152 12.21 7.85 4.01
CA THR A 152 13.08 7.14 3.09
C THR A 152 13.46 5.75 3.63
N LEU A 153 13.87 5.65 4.90
CA LEU A 153 14.18 4.37 5.55
C LEU A 153 12.98 3.43 5.53
N THR A 154 11.77 3.91 5.82
CA THR A 154 10.57 3.09 5.84
C THR A 154 10.35 2.37 4.51
N LYS A 155 10.54 3.07 3.39
CA LYS A 155 10.42 2.48 2.05
C LYS A 155 11.49 1.43 1.77
N ILE A 156 12.75 1.76 2.08
CA ILE A 156 13.88 0.87 1.76
C ILE A 156 13.87 -0.37 2.67
N CYS A 157 13.53 -0.22 3.95
CA CYS A 157 13.38 -1.35 4.87
C CYS A 157 12.22 -2.27 4.47
N ALA A 158 11.13 -1.75 3.92
CA ALA A 158 10.06 -2.59 3.37
C ALA A 158 10.56 -3.44 2.18
N VAL A 159 11.43 -2.88 1.33
CA VAL A 159 12.09 -3.65 0.26
C VAL A 159 13.05 -4.69 0.84
N GLN A 160 13.85 -4.35 1.85
CA GLN A 160 14.71 -5.29 2.54
C GLN A 160 13.92 -6.47 3.14
N GLU A 161 12.77 -6.21 3.77
CA GLU A 161 11.92 -7.26 4.33
C GLU A 161 11.45 -8.25 3.26
N ILE A 162 11.06 -7.76 2.07
CA ILE A 162 10.69 -8.60 0.94
C ILE A 162 11.87 -9.44 0.45
N ILE A 163 13.07 -8.84 0.36
CA ILE A 163 14.31 -9.51 -0.06
C ILE A 163 14.66 -10.64 0.91
N GLU A 164 14.66 -10.36 2.21
CA GLU A 164 14.97 -11.34 3.25
C GLU A 164 13.95 -12.49 3.33
N ASP A 165 12.66 -12.19 3.14
CA ASP A 165 11.64 -13.24 3.10
C ASP A 165 11.81 -14.15 1.87
N CYS A 166 12.34 -13.64 0.76
CA CYS A 166 12.68 -14.48 -0.40
C CYS A 166 13.85 -15.43 -0.10
N THR A 167 14.90 -14.95 0.56
CA THR A 167 16.09 -15.77 0.85
C THR A 167 15.83 -16.82 1.95
N LYS A 168 15.00 -16.49 2.95
CA LYS A 168 14.75 -17.37 4.10
C LYS A 168 13.66 -18.43 3.85
N ARG A 169 12.64 -18.14 3.03
CA ARG A 169 11.42 -18.96 2.97
C ARG A 169 11.18 -19.65 1.64
N GLN A 170 11.91 -19.34 0.57
CA GLN A 170 11.65 -19.97 -0.72
C GLN A 170 12.38 -21.30 -0.88
N PRO A 171 11.67 -22.39 -1.23
CA PRO A 171 12.31 -23.62 -1.68
C PRO A 171 13.06 -23.36 -3.01
N SER A 172 14.03 -24.21 -3.34
CA SER A 172 14.69 -24.20 -4.64
C SER A 172 13.64 -24.43 -5.75
N LEU A 173 13.26 -23.36 -6.45
CA LEU A 173 12.36 -23.40 -7.60
C LEU A 173 13.16 -23.50 -8.90
N PRO A 174 12.61 -24.13 -9.96
CA PRO A 174 11.32 -24.82 -10.00
C PRO A 174 11.36 -26.19 -9.29
N LEU A 175 10.21 -26.66 -8.80
CA LEU A 175 10.04 -28.02 -8.29
C LEU A 175 10.04 -29.02 -9.46
N SER A 176 10.46 -30.27 -9.18
CA SER A 176 10.46 -31.34 -10.19
C SER A 176 9.05 -31.69 -10.66
N GLU A 177 8.80 -31.52 -11.96
CA GLU A 177 7.49 -31.77 -12.58
C GLU A 177 7.08 -33.25 -12.57
N ASP A 178 8.04 -34.16 -12.39
CA ASP A 178 7.80 -35.61 -12.37
C ASP A 178 7.15 -36.11 -11.07
N ALA A 179 7.02 -35.25 -10.04
CA ALA A 179 6.54 -35.66 -8.72
C ALA A 179 5.00 -35.74 -8.61
N HIS A 180 4.25 -34.81 -9.21
CA HIS A 180 2.79 -34.76 -9.15
C HIS A 180 2.22 -33.85 -10.26
N PRO A 181 1.04 -34.17 -10.85
CA PRO A 181 0.41 -33.33 -11.88
C PRO A 181 0.20 -31.85 -11.46
N SER A 182 -0.06 -31.61 -10.17
CA SER A 182 -0.22 -30.26 -9.62
C SER A 182 1.07 -29.43 -9.60
N VAL A 183 2.26 -30.06 -9.69
CA VAL A 183 3.55 -29.34 -9.59
C VAL A 183 3.72 -28.32 -10.71
N ALA A 184 3.28 -28.63 -11.94
CA ALA A 184 3.34 -27.69 -13.05
C ALA A 184 2.53 -26.41 -12.76
N LYS A 185 1.32 -26.55 -12.18
CA LYS A 185 0.49 -25.41 -11.78
C LYS A 185 1.10 -24.66 -10.59
N ILE A 186 1.70 -25.35 -9.61
CA ILE A 186 2.41 -24.72 -8.49
C ILE A 186 3.60 -23.89 -9.00
N ASN A 187 4.42 -24.44 -9.90
CA ASN A 187 5.54 -23.71 -10.51
C ASN A 187 5.06 -22.46 -11.26
N SER A 188 3.95 -22.58 -12.02
CA SER A 188 3.32 -21.45 -12.69
C SER A 188 2.82 -20.38 -11.72
N VAL A 189 2.15 -20.76 -10.64
CA VAL A 189 1.70 -19.79 -9.61
C VAL A 189 2.91 -19.12 -8.97
N MET A 190 3.95 -19.86 -8.58
CA MET A 190 5.15 -19.29 -7.97
C MET A 190 5.89 -18.31 -8.88
N CYS A 191 5.90 -18.57 -10.19
CA CYS A 191 6.40 -17.66 -11.22
C CYS A 191 5.65 -16.32 -11.19
N GLU A 192 4.31 -16.35 -11.15
CA GLU A 192 3.48 -15.14 -11.07
C GLU A 192 3.63 -14.42 -9.72
N VAL A 193 3.79 -15.14 -8.60
CA VAL A 193 4.09 -14.51 -7.31
C VAL A 193 5.43 -13.78 -7.37
N ASN A 194 6.46 -14.33 -8.03
CA ASN A 194 7.74 -13.65 -8.20
C ASN A 194 7.59 -12.37 -9.04
N LYS A 195 6.80 -12.37 -10.11
CA LYS A 195 6.49 -11.15 -10.87
C LYS A 195 5.80 -10.11 -10.00
N ALA A 196 4.77 -10.51 -9.25
CA ALA A 196 4.04 -9.65 -8.33
C ALA A 196 4.95 -9.04 -7.24
N ARG A 197 5.95 -9.78 -6.75
CA ARG A 197 6.98 -9.26 -5.82
C ARG A 197 7.80 -8.15 -6.47
N GLY A 198 8.28 -8.36 -7.70
CA GLY A 198 9.03 -7.35 -8.46
C GLY A 198 8.23 -6.05 -8.61
N THR A 199 6.95 -6.17 -8.99
CA THR A 199 6.02 -5.03 -9.07
C THR A 199 5.81 -4.35 -7.71
N LEU A 200 5.66 -5.10 -6.62
CA LEU A 200 5.52 -4.53 -5.28
C LEU A 200 6.77 -3.71 -4.88
N ILE A 201 7.96 -4.25 -5.11
CA ILE A 201 9.23 -3.54 -4.88
C ILE A 201 9.27 -2.26 -5.73
N ALA A 202 8.86 -2.34 -7.00
CA ALA A 202 8.83 -1.20 -7.90
C ALA A 202 7.89 -0.08 -7.42
N LEU A 203 6.69 -0.44 -6.93
CA LEU A 203 5.72 0.50 -6.37
C LEU A 203 6.20 1.15 -5.07
N LEU A 204 6.76 0.38 -4.15
CA LEU A 204 7.30 0.91 -2.88
C LEU A 204 8.37 1.99 -3.15
N MET A 205 9.21 1.74 -4.15
CA MET A 205 10.29 2.64 -4.56
C MET A 205 9.84 3.74 -5.50
N GLY A 206 8.59 3.71 -5.99
CA GLY A 206 8.06 4.68 -6.95
C GLY A 206 8.86 4.71 -8.25
N VAL A 207 9.41 3.57 -8.67
CA VAL A 207 10.18 3.44 -9.90
C VAL A 207 9.30 3.05 -11.08
N ASP A 208 8.17 2.40 -10.82
CA ASP A 208 7.12 2.11 -11.78
C ASP A 208 5.77 2.59 -11.22
N ASN A 209 4.93 3.14 -12.11
CA ASN A 209 3.57 3.59 -11.84
C ASN A 209 2.55 2.94 -12.80
N SER A 210 2.96 1.92 -13.55
CA SER A 210 2.07 1.15 -14.43
C SER A 210 1.00 0.39 -13.63
N GLU A 211 1.34 0.01 -12.40
CA GLU A 211 0.51 -0.82 -11.54
C GLU A 211 0.04 -0.08 -10.29
N THR A 212 -0.96 -0.67 -9.62
CA THR A 212 -1.49 -0.16 -8.35
C THR A 212 -1.46 -1.24 -7.27
N CYS A 213 -1.44 -0.83 -6.00
CA CYS A 213 -1.60 -1.77 -4.88
C CYS A 213 -2.90 -2.57 -4.98
N ARG A 214 -3.96 -1.97 -5.56
CA ARG A 214 -5.23 -2.67 -5.80
C ARG A 214 -5.08 -3.77 -6.84
N HIS A 215 -4.46 -3.47 -7.98
CA HIS A 215 -4.20 -4.49 -9.00
C HIS A 215 -3.37 -5.63 -8.44
N LEU A 216 -2.28 -5.33 -7.73
CA LEU A 216 -1.49 -6.36 -7.05
C LEU A 216 -2.27 -7.19 -6.06
N SER A 217 -3.13 -6.55 -5.25
CA SER A 217 -4.02 -7.27 -4.33
C SER A 217 -4.95 -8.23 -5.08
N CYS A 218 -5.45 -7.82 -6.26
CA CYS A 218 -6.28 -8.66 -7.11
C CYS A 218 -5.49 -9.86 -7.67
N VAL A 219 -4.31 -9.62 -8.22
CA VAL A 219 -3.41 -10.68 -8.73
C VAL A 219 -3.08 -11.68 -7.63
N LEU A 220 -2.60 -11.21 -6.47
CA LEU A 220 -2.24 -12.08 -5.35
C LEU A 220 -3.45 -12.87 -4.82
N SER A 221 -4.64 -12.27 -4.80
CA SER A 221 -5.88 -12.98 -4.41
C SER A 221 -6.25 -14.06 -5.42
N GLY A 222 -6.07 -13.81 -6.72
CA GLY A 222 -6.27 -14.82 -7.75
C GLY A 222 -5.27 -15.97 -7.65
N LEU A 223 -4.01 -15.68 -7.37
CA LEU A 223 -2.98 -16.71 -7.16
C LEU A 223 -3.25 -17.56 -5.90
N MET A 224 -3.74 -16.94 -4.82
CA MET A 224 -4.21 -17.68 -3.64
C MET A 224 -5.40 -18.58 -3.99
N ALA A 225 -6.37 -18.07 -4.75
CA ALA A 225 -7.50 -18.87 -5.21
C ALA A 225 -7.08 -20.03 -6.13
N ASP A 226 -6.08 -19.84 -6.99
CA ASP A 226 -5.52 -20.92 -7.81
C ASP A 226 -4.92 -22.04 -6.95
N LEU A 227 -4.23 -21.71 -5.85
CA LEU A 227 -3.68 -22.70 -4.91
C LEU A 227 -4.76 -23.39 -4.09
N ASP A 228 -5.74 -22.63 -3.56
CA ASP A 228 -6.88 -23.18 -2.82
C ASP A 228 -7.66 -24.19 -3.70
N ALA A 229 -7.80 -23.93 -5.00
CA ALA A 229 -8.45 -24.84 -5.94
C ALA A 229 -7.67 -26.16 -6.09
N LEU A 230 -6.33 -26.11 -6.12
CA LEU A 230 -5.50 -27.33 -6.17
C LEU A 230 -5.68 -28.18 -4.91
N ASP A 231 -5.67 -27.56 -3.73
CA ASP A 231 -5.86 -28.26 -2.45
C ASP A 231 -7.23 -28.95 -2.38
N VAL A 232 -8.29 -28.26 -2.82
CA VAL A 232 -9.66 -28.81 -2.85
C VAL A 232 -9.77 -29.95 -3.85
N CYS A 233 -9.21 -29.80 -5.06
CA CYS A 233 -9.20 -30.85 -6.07
C CYS A 233 -8.48 -32.12 -5.57
N GLU A 234 -7.30 -31.98 -4.96
CA GLU A 234 -6.54 -33.11 -4.43
C GLU A 234 -7.30 -33.83 -3.30
N ALA A 235 -7.95 -33.08 -2.41
CA ALA A 235 -8.78 -33.64 -1.34
C ALA A 235 -9.99 -34.43 -1.89
N LEU A 236 -10.64 -33.91 -2.94
CA LEU A 236 -11.76 -34.58 -3.62
C LEU A 236 -11.30 -35.85 -4.36
N GLU A 237 -10.12 -35.86 -4.96
CA GLU A 237 -9.55 -37.04 -5.63
C GLU A 237 -9.19 -38.13 -4.62
N LYS A 238 -8.50 -37.78 -3.51
CA LYS A 238 -8.23 -38.72 -2.42
C LYS A 238 -9.51 -39.35 -1.89
N ARG A 239 -10.59 -38.58 -1.78
CA ARG A 239 -11.91 -39.11 -1.39
C ARG A 239 -12.46 -40.14 -2.39
N LYS A 240 -12.33 -39.91 -3.71
CA LYS A 240 -12.77 -40.88 -4.74
C LYS A 240 -12.03 -42.22 -4.64
N LEU A 241 -10.75 -42.18 -4.26
CA LEU A 241 -9.90 -43.36 -4.08
C LEU A 241 -10.20 -44.14 -2.78
N PHE A 242 -10.62 -43.46 -1.72
CA PHE A 242 -10.89 -44.05 -0.41
C PHE A 242 -12.37 -43.85 -0.01
N ALA A 243 -13.28 -44.58 -0.65
CA ALA A 243 -14.69 -44.59 -0.27
C ALA A 243 -14.90 -45.35 1.05
N CYS A 244 -14.96 -44.63 2.17
CA CYS A 244 -15.45 -45.16 3.45
C CYS A 244 -16.91 -44.73 3.67
N GLU A 245 -17.68 -45.47 4.48
CA GLU A 245 -19.04 -45.08 4.90
C GLU A 245 -18.98 -43.80 5.75
N GLU A 246 -18.97 -42.64 5.09
CA GLU A 246 -18.95 -41.33 5.75
C GLU A 246 -20.33 -40.95 6.27
N HIS A 247 -20.34 -40.28 7.42
CA HIS A 247 -21.54 -39.70 8.00
C HIS A 247 -22.23 -38.74 7.01
N PRO A 248 -23.58 -38.66 6.97
CA PRO A 248 -24.32 -37.82 6.03
C PRO A 248 -23.91 -36.33 6.04
N SER A 249 -23.53 -35.80 7.21
CA SER A 249 -23.08 -34.40 7.36
C SER A 249 -21.74 -34.13 6.66
N HIS A 250 -20.78 -35.05 6.73
CA HIS A 250 -19.53 -34.96 5.97
C HIS A 250 -19.78 -35.03 4.47
N LYS A 251 -20.64 -35.96 4.04
CA LYS A 251 -21.02 -36.07 2.62
C LYS A 251 -21.64 -34.77 2.10
N ALA A 252 -22.46 -34.08 2.90
CA ALA A 252 -23.04 -32.80 2.53
C ALA A 252 -21.97 -31.70 2.38
N VAL A 253 -21.03 -31.58 3.33
CA VAL A 253 -19.92 -30.60 3.23
C VAL A 253 -19.07 -30.87 1.98
N TRP A 254 -18.78 -32.14 1.68
CA TRP A 254 -18.01 -32.50 0.50
C TRP A 254 -18.72 -32.18 -0.82
N ASN A 255 -20.04 -32.38 -0.89
CA ASN A 255 -20.80 -31.98 -2.07
C ASN A 255 -20.72 -30.47 -2.28
N VAL A 256 -20.78 -29.69 -1.20
CA VAL A 256 -20.59 -28.23 -1.29
C VAL A 256 -19.17 -27.89 -1.76
N LEU A 257 -18.13 -28.56 -1.26
CA LEU A 257 -16.75 -28.35 -1.72
C LEU A 257 -16.58 -28.65 -3.21
N GLY A 258 -17.25 -29.69 -3.73
CA GLY A 258 -17.29 -29.98 -5.17
C GLY A 258 -17.90 -28.83 -5.98
N ASN A 259 -19.08 -28.37 -5.57
CA ASN A 259 -19.73 -27.21 -6.22
C ASN A 259 -18.87 -25.95 -6.12
N LEU A 260 -18.21 -25.70 -4.98
CA LEU A 260 -17.34 -24.54 -4.80
C LEU A 260 -16.12 -24.61 -5.73
N SER A 261 -15.55 -25.79 -5.96
CA SER A 261 -14.45 -25.98 -6.91
C SER A 261 -14.86 -25.63 -8.35
N GLU A 262 -16.05 -26.05 -8.78
CA GLU A 262 -16.59 -25.71 -10.10
C GLU A 262 -16.82 -24.20 -10.22
N ILE A 263 -17.47 -23.59 -9.23
CA ILE A 263 -17.72 -22.14 -9.19
C ILE A 263 -16.41 -21.35 -9.18
N GLN A 264 -15.42 -21.81 -8.44
CA GLN A 264 -14.10 -21.17 -8.37
C GLN A 264 -13.40 -21.14 -9.73
N GLY A 265 -13.52 -22.22 -10.53
CA GLY A 265 -13.02 -22.24 -11.91
C GLY A 265 -13.70 -21.21 -12.80
N GLU A 266 -15.01 -21.02 -12.65
CA GLU A 266 -15.76 -19.97 -13.36
C GLU A 266 -15.36 -18.57 -12.90
N VAL A 267 -15.14 -18.35 -11.59
CA VAL A 267 -14.68 -17.07 -11.03
C VAL A 267 -13.25 -16.71 -11.48
N LEU A 268 -12.35 -17.70 -11.58
CA LEU A 268 -10.99 -17.50 -12.08
C LEU A 268 -10.99 -17.04 -13.54
N SER A 269 -11.91 -17.54 -14.36
CA SER A 269 -12.06 -17.18 -15.78
C SER A 269 -12.99 -15.98 -16.03
N PHE A 270 -13.70 -15.50 -15.01
CA PHE A 270 -14.62 -14.36 -15.12
C PHE A 270 -13.88 -13.07 -15.50
N ASP A 271 -14.36 -12.37 -16.51
CA ASP A 271 -13.87 -11.04 -16.90
C ASP A 271 -15.09 -10.16 -17.18
N GLY A 272 -15.34 -9.18 -16.32
CA GLY A 272 -16.56 -8.39 -16.32
C GLY A 272 -16.75 -7.58 -15.04
N ASN A 273 -17.87 -6.88 -14.95
CA ASN A 273 -18.19 -6.00 -13.82
C ASN A 273 -19.39 -6.51 -13.01
N ARG A 274 -19.75 -5.81 -11.94
CA ARG A 274 -20.87 -6.17 -11.06
C ARG A 274 -22.25 -6.11 -11.70
N THR A 275 -22.40 -5.37 -12.80
CA THR A 275 -23.67 -5.30 -13.54
C THR A 275 -23.88 -6.50 -14.47
N ASP A 276 -22.82 -7.28 -14.67
CA ASP A 276 -22.81 -8.37 -15.62
C ASP A 276 -23.62 -9.57 -15.10
N LYS A 277 -24.39 -10.20 -15.99
CA LYS A 277 -25.27 -11.32 -15.60
C LYS A 277 -24.48 -12.49 -15.03
N ASN A 278 -23.25 -12.67 -15.50
CA ASN A 278 -22.35 -13.71 -15.03
C ASN A 278 -21.90 -13.44 -13.58
N TYR A 279 -21.62 -12.19 -13.21
CA TYR A 279 -21.29 -11.84 -11.82
C TYR A 279 -22.45 -12.19 -10.89
N ILE A 280 -23.66 -11.70 -11.20
CA ILE A 280 -24.86 -11.91 -10.38
C ILE A 280 -25.15 -13.41 -10.23
N ARG A 281 -25.00 -14.19 -11.30
CA ARG A 281 -25.16 -15.65 -11.25
C ARG A 281 -24.12 -16.31 -10.33
N LEU A 282 -22.84 -15.94 -10.44
CA LEU A 282 -21.78 -16.52 -9.62
C LEU A 282 -21.95 -16.16 -8.14
N GLU A 283 -22.31 -14.91 -7.84
CA GLU A 283 -22.66 -14.46 -6.50
C GLU A 283 -23.85 -15.25 -5.91
N GLU A 284 -24.91 -15.45 -6.70
CA GLU A 284 -26.08 -16.23 -6.28
C GLU A 284 -25.72 -17.70 -6.02
N LEU A 285 -24.89 -18.31 -6.87
CA LEU A 285 -24.40 -19.68 -6.67
C LEU A 285 -23.58 -19.80 -5.39
N LEU A 286 -22.66 -18.87 -5.13
CA LEU A 286 -21.86 -18.85 -3.90
C LEU A 286 -22.73 -18.66 -2.66
N THR A 287 -23.74 -17.78 -2.73
CA THR A 287 -24.71 -17.57 -1.66
C THR A 287 -25.52 -18.84 -1.37
N LYS A 288 -25.96 -19.55 -2.41
CA LYS A 288 -26.63 -20.85 -2.27
C LYS A 288 -25.73 -21.89 -1.57
N GLN A 289 -24.43 -21.93 -1.90
CA GLN A 289 -23.50 -22.82 -1.24
C GLN A 289 -23.29 -22.49 0.24
N LEU A 290 -23.25 -21.20 0.61
CA LEU A 290 -23.19 -20.76 2.01
C LEU A 290 -24.42 -21.20 2.81
N LEU A 291 -25.62 -20.98 2.26
CA LEU A 291 -26.87 -21.42 2.88
C LEU A 291 -26.94 -22.94 3.02
N ALA A 292 -26.43 -23.69 2.03
CA ALA A 292 -26.33 -25.14 2.10
C ALA A 292 -25.39 -25.61 3.22
N LEU A 293 -24.27 -24.91 3.45
CA LEU A 293 -23.35 -25.19 4.57
C LEU A 293 -23.99 -24.88 5.93
N ASP A 294 -24.74 -23.78 6.04
CA ASP A 294 -25.45 -23.42 7.27
C ASP A 294 -26.51 -24.45 7.66
N ALA A 295 -27.14 -25.07 6.67
CA ALA A 295 -28.12 -26.15 6.87
C ALA A 295 -27.50 -27.49 7.28
N VAL A 296 -26.17 -27.67 7.20
CA VAL A 296 -25.50 -28.89 7.65
C VAL A 296 -25.44 -28.92 9.18
N ASP A 297 -26.16 -29.88 9.78
CA ASP A 297 -26.04 -30.22 11.20
C ASP A 297 -24.83 -31.14 11.44
N PRO A 298 -23.78 -30.68 12.14
CA PRO A 298 -22.60 -31.49 12.44
C PRO A 298 -22.83 -32.54 13.54
N GLN A 299 -24.02 -32.58 14.18
CA GLN A 299 -24.38 -33.56 15.21
C GLN A 299 -23.33 -33.71 16.34
N GLY A 300 -22.64 -32.62 16.65
CA GLY A 300 -21.58 -32.59 17.67
C GLY A 300 -20.21 -33.10 17.22
N GLU A 301 -20.07 -33.62 16.00
CA GLU A 301 -18.80 -34.13 15.48
C GLU A 301 -17.82 -33.01 15.14
N GLU A 302 -16.68 -32.97 15.83
CA GLU A 302 -15.73 -31.86 15.73
C GLU A 302 -15.05 -31.79 14.37
N ARG A 303 -14.83 -32.93 13.70
CA ARG A 303 -14.26 -32.98 12.35
C ARG A 303 -15.21 -32.35 11.32
N CYS A 304 -16.51 -32.63 11.43
CA CYS A 304 -17.52 -32.05 10.56
C CYS A 304 -17.64 -30.53 10.77
N LYS A 305 -17.59 -30.06 12.02
CA LYS A 305 -17.56 -28.61 12.32
C LYS A 305 -16.34 -27.92 11.71
N ALA A 306 -15.16 -28.51 11.83
CA ALA A 306 -13.94 -27.98 11.26
C ALA A 306 -14.00 -27.92 9.72
N ALA A 307 -14.44 -29.01 9.08
CA ALA A 307 -14.61 -29.09 7.63
C ALA A 307 -15.63 -28.06 7.11
N ARG A 308 -16.78 -27.94 7.79
CA ARG A 308 -17.80 -26.93 7.46
C ARG A 308 -17.23 -25.52 7.57
N LYS A 309 -16.51 -25.21 8.65
CA LYS A 309 -15.88 -23.90 8.85
C LYS A 309 -14.86 -23.58 7.76
N GLN A 310 -14.08 -24.56 7.33
CA GLN A 310 -13.13 -24.41 6.23
C GLN A 310 -13.85 -24.16 4.90
N ALA A 311 -14.93 -24.91 4.61
CA ALA A 311 -15.75 -24.71 3.41
C ALA A 311 -16.43 -23.33 3.36
N VAL A 312 -16.91 -22.82 4.50
CA VAL A 312 -17.45 -21.46 4.61
C VAL A 312 -16.37 -20.43 4.31
N LYS A 313 -15.18 -20.59 4.88
CA LYS A 313 -14.04 -19.70 4.62
C LYS A 313 -13.67 -19.69 3.13
N LEU A 314 -13.65 -20.85 2.48
CA LEU A 314 -13.39 -20.95 1.04
C LEU A 314 -14.45 -20.20 0.22
N ALA A 315 -15.74 -20.43 0.49
CA ALA A 315 -16.83 -19.74 -0.20
C ALA A 315 -16.73 -18.20 -0.03
N GLN A 316 -16.42 -17.73 1.18
CA GLN A 316 -16.21 -16.31 1.48
C GLN A 316 -14.98 -15.74 0.76
N ASN A 317 -13.90 -16.50 0.64
CA ASN A 317 -12.71 -16.10 -0.11
C ASN A 317 -13.03 -15.97 -1.62
N ILE A 318 -13.77 -16.92 -2.19
CA ILE A 318 -14.17 -16.89 -3.61
C ILE A 318 -15.07 -15.68 -3.89
N LEU A 319 -16.05 -15.39 -3.01
CA LEU A 319 -16.89 -14.20 -3.10
C LEU A 319 -16.04 -12.91 -3.05
N SER A 320 -15.16 -12.81 -2.05
CA SER A 320 -14.30 -11.64 -1.88
C SER A 320 -13.41 -11.40 -3.10
N TYR A 321 -12.90 -12.47 -3.73
CA TYR A 321 -12.12 -12.38 -4.95
C TYR A 321 -12.96 -11.94 -6.16
N LEU A 322 -14.16 -12.49 -6.32
CA LEU A 322 -15.11 -12.08 -7.37
C LEU A 322 -15.45 -10.59 -7.25
N ASP A 323 -15.68 -10.10 -6.04
CA ASP A 323 -15.94 -8.68 -5.75
C ASP A 323 -14.76 -7.79 -6.09
N LEU A 324 -13.55 -8.21 -5.71
CA LEU A 324 -12.32 -7.47 -5.98
C LEU A 324 -12.05 -7.33 -7.48
N LYS A 325 -12.37 -8.38 -8.25
CA LYS A 325 -12.16 -8.47 -9.71
C LYS A 325 -13.19 -7.69 -10.53
N SER A 326 -14.42 -7.57 -10.03
CA SER A 326 -15.58 -6.99 -10.73
C SER A 326 -15.84 -5.51 -10.41
N ASP A 327 -15.10 -4.96 -9.47
CA ASP A 327 -15.22 -3.60 -8.99
C ASP A 327 -14.69 -2.58 -10.03
N GLU A 328 -15.59 -1.86 -10.69
CA GLU A 328 -15.26 -0.67 -11.49
C GLU A 328 -15.11 0.55 -10.58
N TRP A 329 -14.05 1.35 -10.74
CA TRP A 329 -13.90 2.61 -9.99
C TRP A 329 -13.64 3.78 -10.94
N GLU A 330 -14.50 4.80 -10.82
CA GLU A 330 -14.32 6.13 -11.39
C GLU A 330 -12.99 6.73 -10.92
N TYR A 331 -12.12 7.05 -11.88
CA TYR A 331 -10.82 7.70 -11.65
C TYR A 331 -10.94 9.20 -11.37
#